data_AF-A0A949JEI5-F1
#
_entry.id   AF-A0A949JEI5-F1
#
_cell.length_a   1.000
_cell.length_b   1.000
_cell.length_c   1.000
_cell.angle_alpha   90.00
_cell.angle_beta   90.00
_cell.angle_gamma   90.00
#
_symmetry.space_group_name_H-M   'P 1'
#
loop_
_entity.id
_entity.type
_entity.pdbx_description
1 polymer ?
#
loop_
_entity_poly.entity_id
_entity_poly.type
_entity_poly.pdbx_seq_one_letter_code
_entity_poly.pdbx_strand_id
1 'polypeptide(L)'
;MEMGRCPVKSEQYPGLQAFAVDHMSIKESAHVKNRGLYKHNIFIVIKYDFFMKVINGREEVILAEFSDIPEELNTVFFRTDINEPPEPSVRVEQAVDTILKIRALQNPRANILTTSHSSIPDGTLMKNFSILKDELERTLDPITPEISEIIMVSTLAEFKKMNEERESSLIFLDNVRKAVPEEKNPPKNTTKTALWKILEGMAKVNGALPCCHRDNLSLRVFSDGCFCNDFFIRELEDITHLYGIDEGLKVWGIAGAKTSKLDAIFVTENREDLMVALTGGPIFILLLWALIKEGSTLSRTLPGNIGKANRDLLESLYSKEWDKARKKALNLVERIESQTIQVIFPIDVIIDIDGTETVVDLKDIDKGRFISVGPNTMTMM
;
A
#
# COMPACT_ATOMS: atom_id res chain seq x y z
N MET A 1 10.71 -5.72 -56.67
CA MET A 1 11.72 -6.41 -55.85
C MET A 1 11.28 -6.27 -54.40
N GLU A 2 10.44 -7.20 -53.97
CA GLU A 2 10.03 -7.34 -52.57
C GLU A 2 10.96 -8.37 -51.94
N MET A 3 11.54 -8.04 -50.78
CA MET A 3 12.30 -9.00 -49.98
C MET A 3 11.53 -9.31 -48.69
N GLY A 4 11.01 -10.53 -48.64
CA GLY A 4 11.28 -11.53 -47.60
C GLY A 4 10.99 -11.16 -46.15
N ARG A 5 9.83 -11.60 -45.66
CA ARG A 5 9.57 -11.83 -44.23
C ARG A 5 10.32 -13.10 -43.78
N CYS A 6 11.01 -13.01 -42.64
CA CYS A 6 11.46 -14.16 -41.87
C CYS A 6 10.75 -14.14 -40.49
N PRO A 7 10.23 -15.27 -39.98
CA PRO A 7 9.40 -15.30 -38.78
C PRO A 7 10.26 -15.44 -37.51
N VAL A 8 9.99 -14.63 -36.49
CA VAL A 8 10.53 -14.86 -35.14
C VAL A 8 9.45 -15.51 -34.29
N LYS A 9 9.79 -16.69 -33.78
CA LYS A 9 8.97 -17.53 -32.91
C LYS A 9 8.62 -16.80 -31.61
N SER A 10 7.36 -16.87 -31.23
CA SER A 10 6.86 -16.49 -29.91
C SER A 10 7.31 -17.53 -28.87
N GLU A 11 8.29 -17.18 -28.04
CA GLU A 11 8.50 -17.86 -26.77
C GLU A 11 7.58 -17.22 -25.71
N GLN A 12 6.66 -18.03 -25.21
CA GLN A 12 5.74 -17.73 -24.13
C GLN A 12 6.51 -17.68 -22.81
N TYR A 13 6.52 -16.53 -22.14
CA TYR A 13 6.88 -16.41 -20.73
C TYR A 13 5.63 -16.08 -19.91
N PRO A 14 5.18 -16.97 -18.98
CA PRO A 14 3.99 -16.75 -18.19
C PRO A 14 4.35 -15.98 -16.91
N GLY A 15 3.69 -14.84 -16.66
CA GLY A 15 3.80 -14.12 -15.39
C GLY A 15 4.14 -12.64 -15.53
N LEU A 16 3.36 -11.91 -16.32
CA LEU A 16 3.39 -10.44 -16.38
C LEU A 16 1.98 -9.96 -16.05
N GLN A 17 1.82 -9.25 -14.93
CA GLN A 17 0.64 -8.44 -14.68
C GLN A 17 1.12 -7.03 -14.38
N ALA A 18 1.06 -6.24 -15.45
CA ALA A 18 0.99 -4.80 -15.38
C ALA A 18 -0.17 -4.39 -14.47
N PHE A 19 -0.11 -3.15 -13.99
CA PHE A 19 -1.31 -2.40 -13.68
C PHE A 19 -2.36 -2.71 -14.75
N ALA A 20 -3.60 -2.96 -14.34
CA ALA A 20 -4.70 -3.21 -15.25
C ALA A 20 -4.99 -1.94 -16.07
N VAL A 21 -4.18 -1.73 -17.10
CA VAL A 21 -4.45 -0.95 -18.31
C VAL A 21 -4.52 -1.94 -19.48
N ASP A 22 -4.97 -3.18 -19.23
CA ASP A 22 -5.36 -4.08 -20.30
C ASP A 22 -6.85 -3.85 -20.58
N HIS A 23 -7.08 -3.05 -21.62
CA HIS A 23 -8.37 -2.78 -22.27
C HIS A 23 -9.38 -1.94 -21.48
N MET A 24 -9.02 -0.70 -21.11
CA MET A 24 -10.00 0.38 -21.22
C MET A 24 -10.26 0.62 -22.71
N SER A 25 -11.33 0.02 -23.25
CA SER A 25 -11.91 0.57 -24.48
C SER A 25 -12.49 1.93 -24.10
N ILE A 26 -11.81 3.00 -24.48
CA ILE A 26 -12.39 4.33 -24.52
C ILE A 26 -13.54 4.23 -25.54
N LYS A 27 -14.75 3.92 -25.08
CA LYS A 27 -15.94 4.38 -25.78
C LYS A 27 -16.03 5.85 -25.44
N GLU A 28 -15.80 6.69 -26.45
CA GLU A 28 -16.12 8.11 -26.38
C GLU A 28 -17.59 8.26 -25.96
N SER A 29 -17.85 8.46 -24.67
CA SER A 29 -19.10 9.03 -24.23
C SER A 29 -19.00 10.53 -24.49
N ALA A 30 -19.65 10.94 -25.57
CA ALA A 30 -19.88 12.34 -25.86
C ALA A 30 -20.55 13.00 -24.64
N HIS A 31 -19.99 14.15 -24.23
CA HIS A 31 -20.45 15.05 -23.15
C HIS A 31 -19.72 14.95 -21.81
N VAL A 32 -18.41 15.25 -21.83
CA VAL A 32 -17.70 15.79 -20.67
C VAL A 32 -17.44 17.28 -20.93
N LYS A 33 -18.21 18.16 -20.29
CA LYS A 33 -17.97 19.61 -20.27
C LYS A 33 -17.58 19.99 -18.83
N ASN A 34 -16.43 20.66 -18.71
CA ASN A 34 -15.74 21.12 -17.50
C ASN A 34 -14.80 20.09 -16.87
N ARG A 35 -13.51 20.15 -17.26
CA ARG A 35 -12.43 19.34 -16.68
C ARG A 35 -11.66 20.15 -15.64
N GLY A 36 -11.44 19.57 -14.46
CA GLY A 36 -10.15 19.69 -13.77
C GLY A 36 -9.20 18.70 -14.44
N LEU A 37 -8.20 19.19 -15.17
CA LEU A 37 -7.17 18.35 -15.79
C LEU A 37 -6.00 18.24 -14.80
N TYR A 38 -5.94 17.17 -14.03
CA TYR A 38 -4.75 16.87 -13.22
C TYR A 38 -3.74 16.13 -14.10
N LYS A 39 -2.65 16.83 -14.44
CA LYS A 39 -1.53 16.27 -15.21
C LYS A 39 -0.51 15.66 -14.26
N HIS A 40 -0.56 14.35 -14.08
CA HIS A 40 0.45 13.64 -13.31
C HIS A 40 1.12 12.55 -14.17
N ASN A 41 2.45 12.53 -14.16
CA ASN A 41 3.23 11.41 -14.70
C ASN A 41 3.14 10.26 -13.69
N ILE A 42 2.58 9.12 -14.07
CA ILE A 42 2.52 7.95 -13.18
C ILE A 42 3.83 7.18 -13.22
N PHE A 43 4.27 6.78 -12.03
CA PHE A 43 5.37 5.86 -11.81
C PHE A 43 4.82 4.43 -11.67
N ILE A 44 4.96 3.62 -12.72
CA ILE A 44 4.64 2.20 -12.65
C ILE A 44 5.85 1.47 -12.06
N VAL A 45 5.69 0.89 -10.87
CA VAL A 45 6.71 0.05 -10.23
C VAL A 45 6.50 -1.40 -10.69
N ILE A 46 7.35 -1.88 -11.59
CA ILE A 46 7.37 -3.31 -11.96
C ILE A 46 8.44 -4.02 -11.13
N LYS A 47 8.03 -5.03 -10.37
CA LYS A 47 8.93 -5.89 -9.60
C LYS A 47 9.33 -7.11 -10.44
N TYR A 48 10.57 -7.12 -10.92
CA TYR A 48 11.23 -8.36 -11.34
C TYR A 48 11.99 -8.96 -10.16
N ASP A 49 12.16 -10.28 -10.14
CA ASP A 49 12.78 -11.00 -9.02
C ASP A 49 14.19 -10.49 -8.61
N PHE A 50 14.83 -9.63 -9.41
CA PHE A 50 16.07 -8.94 -9.02
C PHE A 50 16.19 -7.48 -9.51
N PHE A 51 15.16 -6.87 -10.09
CA PHE A 51 15.19 -5.48 -10.57
C PHE A 51 13.81 -4.83 -10.44
N MET A 52 13.73 -3.68 -9.77
CA MET A 52 12.57 -2.79 -9.92
C MET A 52 12.86 -1.77 -10.99
N LYS A 53 12.00 -1.71 -12.01
CA LYS A 53 12.05 -0.64 -13.01
C LYS A 53 10.87 0.29 -12.74
N VAL A 54 11.19 1.53 -12.40
CA VAL A 54 10.23 2.63 -12.44
C VAL A 54 10.06 2.98 -13.92
N ILE A 55 8.90 2.65 -14.48
CA ILE A 55 8.58 3.07 -15.84
C ILE A 55 7.91 4.44 -15.75
N ASN A 56 8.58 5.45 -16.28
CA ASN A 56 7.96 6.74 -16.60
C ASN A 56 7.02 6.51 -17.79
N GLY A 57 5.75 6.22 -17.51
CA GLY A 57 4.72 6.26 -18.55
C GLY A 57 4.40 7.70 -18.90
N ARG A 58 4.25 8.01 -20.19
CA ARG A 58 3.67 9.28 -20.67
C ARG A 58 2.13 9.30 -20.56
N GLU A 59 1.55 8.33 -19.85
CA GLU A 59 0.10 8.16 -19.77
C GLU A 59 -0.45 9.11 -18.70
N GLU A 60 -1.26 10.08 -19.15
CA GLU A 60 -2.06 10.92 -18.25
C GLU A 60 -3.14 10.02 -17.62
N VAL A 61 -3.04 9.78 -16.32
CA VAL A 61 -4.10 9.11 -15.58
C VAL A 61 -5.02 10.16 -15.00
N ILE A 62 -6.25 10.16 -15.50
CA ILE A 62 -7.35 10.96 -14.99
C ILE A 62 -8.06 10.08 -13.96
N LEU A 63 -7.93 10.43 -12.67
CA LEU A 63 -8.76 9.84 -11.64
C LEU A 63 -10.16 10.45 -11.72
N ALA A 64 -11.18 9.61 -11.65
CA ALA A 64 -12.54 10.09 -11.48
C ALA A 64 -12.79 10.33 -9.99
N GLU A 65 -13.11 11.57 -9.63
CA GLU A 65 -13.40 11.98 -8.25
C GLU A 65 -14.91 11.99 -8.01
N PHE A 66 -15.33 12.22 -6.77
CA PHE A 66 -16.76 12.36 -6.48
C PHE A 66 -17.41 13.54 -7.22
N SER A 67 -16.66 14.60 -7.54
CA SER A 67 -17.18 15.73 -8.33
C SER A 67 -17.49 15.37 -9.78
N ASP A 68 -16.95 14.25 -10.29
CA ASP A 68 -17.19 13.79 -11.67
C ASP A 68 -18.45 12.95 -11.82
N ILE A 69 -19.18 12.70 -10.73
CA ILE A 69 -20.44 11.96 -10.75
C ILE A 69 -21.50 12.81 -11.46
N PRO A 70 -22.00 12.37 -12.64
CA PRO A 70 -22.88 13.20 -13.47
C PRO A 70 -24.34 13.19 -13.02
N GLU A 71 -24.76 12.15 -12.29
CA GLU A 71 -26.15 11.85 -11.94
C GLU A 71 -26.23 11.21 -10.55
N GLU A 72 -27.44 11.19 -9.96
CA GLU A 72 -27.70 10.54 -8.68
C GLU A 72 -27.29 9.05 -8.72
N LEU A 73 -26.52 8.60 -7.73
CA LEU A 73 -26.05 7.22 -7.66
C LEU A 73 -27.17 6.29 -7.18
N ASN A 74 -27.31 5.12 -7.81
CA ASN A 74 -28.06 4.00 -7.25
C ASN A 74 -27.15 3.21 -6.28
N THR A 75 -27.32 1.90 -6.12
CA THR A 75 -26.46 1.10 -5.24
C THR A 75 -24.97 1.25 -5.62
N VAL A 76 -24.15 1.53 -4.62
CA VAL A 76 -22.70 1.76 -4.76
C VAL A 76 -21.93 0.64 -4.11
N PHE A 77 -20.87 0.17 -4.77
CA PHE A 77 -19.85 -0.67 -4.14
C PHE A 77 -18.67 0.17 -3.65
N PHE A 78 -18.33 0.08 -2.37
CA PHE A 78 -17.21 0.79 -1.76
C PHE A 78 -16.16 -0.21 -1.22
N ARG A 79 -14.94 -0.19 -1.76
CA ARG A 79 -13.81 -0.92 -1.18
C ARG A 79 -13.03 0.01 -0.25
N THR A 80 -13.00 -0.33 1.02
CA THR A 80 -12.29 0.42 2.07
C THR A 80 -11.13 -0.37 2.66
N ASP A 81 -10.23 0.26 3.41
CA ASP A 81 -9.13 -0.39 4.11
C ASP A 81 -9.17 -0.14 5.64
N ILE A 82 -10.22 -0.61 6.30
CA ILE A 82 -10.35 -0.52 7.77
C ILE A 82 -9.47 -1.54 8.53
N ASN A 83 -8.48 -2.15 7.88
CA ASN A 83 -7.63 -3.21 8.45
C ASN A 83 -6.53 -2.65 9.36
N GLU A 84 -6.91 -1.94 10.41
CA GLU A 84 -6.00 -1.30 11.36
C GLU A 84 -6.24 -1.76 12.80
N PRO A 85 -5.27 -1.52 13.70
CA PRO A 85 -5.54 -1.61 15.13
C PRO A 85 -6.79 -0.78 15.47
N PRO A 86 -7.73 -1.34 16.25
CA PRO A 86 -9.10 -0.86 16.26
C PRO A 86 -9.33 0.53 16.86
N GLU A 87 -8.48 1.11 17.72
CA GLU A 87 -8.77 2.47 18.26
C GLU A 87 -7.51 3.29 18.61
N PRO A 88 -7.51 4.61 18.33
CA PRO A 88 -8.27 5.29 17.28
C PRO A 88 -7.72 4.94 15.88
N SER A 89 -8.60 4.66 14.91
CA SER A 89 -8.20 4.28 13.54
C SER A 89 -8.58 5.35 12.53
N VAL A 90 -7.54 5.99 11.98
CA VAL A 90 -7.67 6.98 10.89
C VAL A 90 -8.37 6.35 9.68
N ARG A 91 -8.10 5.08 9.36
CA ARG A 91 -8.76 4.43 8.21
C ARG A 91 -10.25 4.22 8.42
N VAL A 92 -10.70 4.01 9.66
CA VAL A 92 -12.14 3.95 9.97
C VAL A 92 -12.79 5.32 9.76
N GLU A 93 -12.18 6.39 10.26
CA GLU A 93 -12.66 7.77 10.04
C GLU A 93 -12.76 8.11 8.54
N GLN A 94 -11.74 7.74 7.76
CA GLN A 94 -11.75 7.90 6.30
C GLN A 94 -12.90 7.13 5.64
N ALA A 95 -13.20 5.93 6.11
CA ALA A 95 -14.30 5.12 5.62
C ALA A 95 -15.66 5.75 5.94
N VAL A 96 -15.83 6.28 7.16
CA VAL A 96 -17.04 7.00 7.61
C VAL A 96 -17.30 8.22 6.72
N ASP A 97 -16.30 9.09 6.53
CA ASP A 97 -16.40 10.27 5.66
C ASP A 97 -16.79 9.89 4.22
N THR A 98 -16.15 8.84 3.69
CA THR A 98 -16.45 8.35 2.34
C THR A 98 -17.89 7.82 2.23
N ILE A 99 -18.39 7.11 3.24
CA ILE A 99 -19.76 6.58 3.27
C ILE A 99 -20.79 7.71 3.27
N LEU A 100 -20.55 8.77 4.06
CA LEU A 100 -21.43 9.93 4.13
C LEU A 100 -21.45 10.70 2.80
N LYS A 101 -20.28 10.88 2.16
CA LYS A 101 -20.18 11.49 0.82
C LYS A 101 -20.92 10.68 -0.25
N ILE A 102 -20.75 9.35 -0.24
CA ILE A 102 -21.52 8.47 -1.12
C ILE A 102 -23.00 8.69 -0.90
N ARG A 103 -23.46 8.63 0.36
CA ARG A 103 -24.87 8.77 0.73
C ARG A 103 -25.47 10.10 0.26
N ALA A 104 -24.74 11.20 0.39
CA ALA A 104 -25.18 12.53 -0.06
C ALA A 104 -25.40 12.65 -1.59
N LEU A 105 -24.76 11.77 -2.37
CA LEU A 105 -24.85 11.71 -3.83
C LEU A 105 -25.79 10.59 -4.32
N GLN A 106 -26.40 9.85 -3.40
CA GLN A 106 -27.12 8.62 -3.69
C GLN A 106 -28.64 8.80 -3.57
N ASN A 107 -29.38 8.03 -4.35
CA ASN A 107 -30.81 7.86 -4.16
C ASN A 107 -31.10 7.39 -2.73
N PRO A 108 -32.04 8.02 -1.99
CA PRO A 108 -32.29 7.69 -0.59
C PRO A 108 -32.61 6.22 -0.30
N ARG A 109 -33.17 5.48 -1.28
CA ARG A 109 -33.52 4.06 -1.15
C ARG A 109 -32.38 3.11 -1.50
N ALA A 110 -31.30 3.60 -2.09
CA ALA A 110 -30.21 2.74 -2.54
C ALA A 110 -29.28 2.32 -1.40
N ASN A 111 -28.61 1.17 -1.60
CA ASN A 111 -27.72 0.57 -0.61
C ASN A 111 -26.27 0.96 -0.86
N ILE A 112 -25.45 0.94 0.19
CA ILE A 112 -23.99 0.97 0.08
C ILE A 112 -23.49 -0.43 0.41
N LEU A 113 -22.85 -1.06 -0.57
CA LEU A 113 -22.22 -2.37 -0.46
C LEU A 113 -20.75 -2.15 -0.18
N THR A 114 -20.26 -2.52 0.99
CA THR A 114 -18.87 -2.25 1.38
C THR A 114 -18.12 -3.51 1.81
N THR A 115 -16.80 -3.50 1.67
CA THR A 115 -15.95 -4.58 2.17
C THR A 115 -14.52 -4.12 2.45
N SER A 116 -13.84 -4.87 3.34
CA SER A 116 -12.41 -4.76 3.59
C SER A 116 -11.74 -6.14 3.72
N HIS A 117 -10.41 -6.15 3.80
CA HIS A 117 -9.63 -7.36 4.07
C HIS A 117 -9.16 -7.40 5.52
N SER A 118 -9.02 -8.58 6.10
CA SER A 118 -8.25 -8.76 7.34
C SER A 118 -6.82 -9.15 7.00
N SER A 119 -5.87 -8.74 7.85
CA SER A 119 -4.49 -9.23 7.80
C SER A 119 -4.39 -10.75 7.94
N ILE A 120 -5.34 -11.37 8.66
CA ILE A 120 -5.45 -12.83 8.84
C ILE A 120 -6.41 -13.36 7.76
N PRO A 121 -5.99 -14.29 6.87
CA PRO A 121 -6.82 -14.77 5.76
C PRO A 121 -8.23 -15.23 6.18
N ASP A 122 -8.33 -16.02 7.25
CA ASP A 122 -9.60 -16.52 7.81
C ASP A 122 -10.12 -15.68 8.99
N GLY A 123 -9.50 -14.52 9.23
CA GLY A 123 -9.88 -13.59 10.28
C GLY A 123 -11.21 -12.90 10.02
N THR A 124 -11.62 -12.08 10.98
CA THR A 124 -12.82 -11.24 10.90
C THR A 124 -12.45 -9.79 11.15
N LEU A 125 -13.24 -8.88 10.57
CA LEU A 125 -13.17 -7.44 10.79
C LEU A 125 -14.20 -6.94 11.81
N MET A 126 -14.87 -7.85 12.55
CA MET A 126 -15.96 -7.50 13.46
C MET A 126 -15.64 -6.33 14.39
N LYS A 127 -14.44 -6.29 14.98
CA LYS A 127 -14.06 -5.18 15.88
C LYS A 127 -13.97 -3.85 15.12
N ASN A 128 -13.27 -3.81 13.98
CA ASN A 128 -13.18 -2.61 13.14
C ASN A 128 -14.54 -2.18 12.59
N PHE A 129 -15.41 -3.14 12.24
CA PHE A 129 -16.77 -2.87 11.83
C PHE A 129 -17.61 -2.26 12.95
N SER A 130 -17.51 -2.76 14.19
CA SER A 130 -18.22 -2.18 15.33
C SER A 130 -17.87 -0.71 15.52
N ILE A 131 -16.60 -0.34 15.41
CA ILE A 131 -16.16 1.06 15.54
C ILE A 131 -16.68 1.90 14.38
N LEU A 132 -16.58 1.41 13.14
CA LEU A 132 -17.16 2.07 11.97
C LEU A 132 -18.66 2.32 12.13
N LYS A 133 -19.38 1.32 12.67
CA LYS A 133 -20.81 1.41 12.94
C LYS A 133 -21.10 2.46 14.00
N ASP A 134 -20.39 2.43 15.12
CA ASP A 134 -20.59 3.38 16.23
C ASP A 134 -20.32 4.83 15.76
N GLU A 135 -19.28 5.05 14.95
CA GLU A 135 -18.96 6.38 14.40
C GLU A 135 -20.01 6.86 13.39
N LEU A 136 -20.56 5.98 12.55
CA LEU A 136 -21.68 6.33 11.67
C LEU A 136 -22.93 6.67 12.46
N GLU A 137 -23.32 5.84 13.44
CA GLU A 137 -24.52 6.07 14.25
C GLU A 137 -24.43 7.36 15.09
N ARG A 138 -23.22 7.79 15.47
CA ARG A 138 -22.99 9.11 16.11
C ARG A 138 -23.17 10.29 15.16
N THR A 139 -22.93 10.08 13.87
CA THR A 139 -22.92 11.15 12.86
C THR A 139 -24.27 11.32 12.17
N LEU A 140 -25.03 10.23 12.02
CA LEU A 140 -26.33 10.21 11.36
C LEU A 140 -27.43 10.82 12.25
N ASP A 141 -28.46 11.39 11.62
CA ASP A 141 -29.64 11.88 12.33
C ASP A 141 -30.37 10.70 13.02
N PRO A 142 -30.56 10.71 14.35
CA PRO A 142 -31.18 9.59 15.06
C PRO A 142 -32.70 9.43 14.80
N ILE A 143 -33.35 10.44 14.21
CA ILE A 143 -34.80 10.49 13.95
C ILE A 143 -35.10 10.15 12.49
N THR A 144 -34.31 10.68 11.56
CA THR A 144 -34.43 10.41 10.12
C THR A 144 -33.06 10.08 9.52
N PRO A 145 -32.48 8.91 9.87
CA PRO A 145 -31.14 8.58 9.43
C PRO A 145 -31.10 8.37 7.92
N GLU A 146 -30.06 8.89 7.29
CA GLU A 146 -29.81 8.71 5.85
C GLU A 146 -29.45 7.26 5.51
N ILE A 147 -29.07 6.47 6.52
CA ILE A 147 -28.82 5.03 6.44
C ILE A 147 -29.72 4.33 7.46
N SER A 148 -30.64 3.50 6.97
CA SER A 148 -31.63 2.80 7.79
C SER A 148 -31.05 1.70 8.67
N GLU A 149 -30.13 0.91 8.12
CA GLU A 149 -29.50 -0.23 8.77
C GLU A 149 -28.01 -0.32 8.41
N ILE A 150 -27.17 -0.62 9.40
CA ILE A 150 -25.74 -0.91 9.23
C ILE A 150 -25.50 -2.36 9.63
N ILE A 151 -25.28 -3.22 8.65
CA ILE A 151 -25.30 -4.68 8.79
C ILE A 151 -23.98 -5.26 8.32
N MET A 152 -23.45 -6.22 9.08
CA MET A 152 -22.32 -7.04 8.65
C MET A 152 -22.79 -8.44 8.28
N VAL A 153 -22.29 -8.95 7.16
CA VAL A 153 -22.56 -10.30 6.65
C VAL A 153 -21.25 -11.05 6.43
N SER A 154 -21.27 -12.38 6.56
CA SER A 154 -20.02 -13.18 6.52
C SER A 154 -19.77 -13.83 5.17
N THR A 155 -20.78 -13.90 4.30
CA THR A 155 -20.69 -14.62 3.03
C THR A 155 -21.17 -13.77 1.86
N LEU A 156 -20.65 -14.08 0.67
CA LEU A 156 -21.09 -13.42 -0.56
C LEU A 156 -22.58 -13.68 -0.87
N ALA A 157 -23.11 -14.84 -0.47
CA ALA A 157 -24.52 -15.17 -0.64
C ALA A 157 -25.43 -14.28 0.22
N GLU A 158 -25.07 -14.07 1.49
CA GLU A 158 -25.77 -13.14 2.38
C GLU A 158 -25.64 -11.70 1.90
N PHE A 159 -24.47 -11.30 1.40
CA PHE A 159 -24.24 -9.98 0.83
C PHE A 159 -25.19 -9.66 -0.32
N LYS A 160 -25.33 -10.60 -1.26
CA LYS A 160 -26.31 -10.49 -2.35
C LYS A 160 -27.74 -10.42 -1.81
N LYS A 161 -28.09 -11.35 -0.91
CA LYS A 161 -29.43 -11.45 -0.33
C LYS A 161 -29.84 -10.15 0.37
N MET A 162 -28.98 -9.59 1.22
CA MET A 162 -29.26 -8.34 1.93
C MET A 162 -29.39 -7.16 0.96
N ASN A 163 -28.61 -7.13 -0.12
CA ASN A 163 -28.76 -6.07 -1.13
C ASN A 163 -30.12 -6.11 -1.85
N GLU A 164 -30.72 -7.29 -1.99
CA GLU A 164 -32.03 -7.47 -2.63
C GLU A 164 -33.20 -7.23 -1.65
N GLU A 165 -33.02 -7.54 -0.36
CA GLU A 165 -34.07 -7.48 0.67
C GLU A 165 -34.12 -6.14 1.42
N ARG A 166 -33.06 -5.35 1.37
CA ARG A 166 -32.91 -4.11 2.14
C ARG A 166 -32.85 -2.89 1.24
N GLU A 167 -33.18 -1.74 1.80
CA GLU A 167 -33.10 -0.44 1.15
C GLU A 167 -32.53 0.58 2.12
N SER A 168 -31.84 1.58 1.57
CA SER A 168 -31.19 2.63 2.36
C SER A 168 -30.16 2.09 3.36
N SER A 169 -29.60 0.90 3.13
CA SER A 169 -28.73 0.23 4.11
C SER A 169 -27.25 0.28 3.73
N LEU A 170 -26.39 0.23 4.74
CA LEU A 170 -24.97 -0.11 4.61
C LEU A 170 -24.80 -1.59 4.90
N ILE A 171 -24.40 -2.36 3.89
CA ILE A 171 -24.17 -3.80 3.98
C ILE A 171 -22.67 -4.02 3.87
N PHE A 172 -22.05 -4.51 4.94
CA PHE A 172 -20.63 -4.77 5.04
C PHE A 172 -20.35 -6.27 4.89
N LEU A 173 -19.68 -6.66 3.81
CA LEU A 173 -19.11 -8.00 3.70
C LEU A 173 -17.86 -8.07 4.58
N ASP A 174 -17.87 -8.93 5.60
CA ASP A 174 -16.70 -9.28 6.41
C ASP A 174 -15.52 -9.68 5.50
N ASN A 175 -14.33 -9.75 6.08
CA ASN A 175 -13.07 -10.10 5.46
C ASN A 175 -13.22 -10.79 4.08
N VAL A 176 -13.04 -9.99 3.03
CA VAL A 176 -13.24 -10.44 1.65
C VAL A 176 -12.34 -11.62 1.28
N ARG A 177 -11.20 -11.79 1.98
CA ARG A 177 -10.27 -12.91 1.79
C ARG A 177 -10.86 -14.25 2.19
N LYS A 178 -11.86 -14.24 3.07
CA LYS A 178 -12.61 -15.41 3.52
C LYS A 178 -13.88 -15.63 2.69
N ALA A 179 -14.56 -14.54 2.31
CA ALA A 179 -15.86 -14.61 1.64
C ALA A 179 -15.79 -14.91 0.13
N VAL A 180 -14.69 -14.52 -0.51
CA VAL A 180 -14.37 -14.90 -1.89
C VAL A 180 -13.02 -15.58 -1.90
N PRO A 181 -12.72 -16.45 -2.88
CA PRO A 181 -11.37 -16.97 -3.08
C PRO A 181 -10.44 -15.83 -3.49
N GLU A 182 -10.00 -15.06 -2.50
CA GLU A 182 -9.03 -13.99 -2.62
C GLU A 182 -7.67 -14.56 -2.26
N GLU A 183 -6.76 -14.47 -3.24
CA GLU A 183 -5.29 -14.49 -3.12
C GLU A 183 -4.52 -15.59 -3.87
N LYS A 184 -3.41 -15.09 -4.45
CA LYS A 184 -2.39 -15.64 -5.35
C LYS A 184 -2.78 -15.89 -6.80
N ASN A 185 -3.97 -16.44 -7.08
CA ASN A 185 -4.38 -16.73 -8.46
C ASN A 185 -5.85 -16.32 -8.70
N PRO A 186 -6.17 -15.01 -8.75
CA PRO A 186 -7.47 -14.58 -9.21
C PRO A 186 -7.80 -15.22 -10.58
N PRO A 187 -9.05 -15.65 -10.80
CA PRO A 187 -9.41 -16.34 -12.03
C PRO A 187 -9.08 -15.46 -13.24
N LYS A 188 -8.54 -16.08 -14.30
CA LYS A 188 -8.17 -15.36 -15.55
C LYS A 188 -9.32 -14.53 -16.12
N ASN A 189 -10.55 -14.96 -15.89
CA ASN A 189 -11.75 -14.26 -16.31
C ASN A 189 -12.55 -13.75 -15.10
N THR A 190 -12.22 -12.53 -14.66
CA THR A 190 -12.82 -11.85 -13.51
C THR A 190 -14.34 -11.66 -13.67
N THR A 191 -14.81 -11.40 -14.91
CA THR A 191 -16.24 -11.11 -15.17
C THR A 191 -17.16 -12.30 -14.93
N LYS A 192 -16.61 -13.51 -14.89
CA LYS A 192 -17.38 -14.74 -14.60
C LYS A 192 -17.53 -15.02 -13.10
N THR A 193 -16.85 -14.28 -12.24
CA THR A 193 -16.88 -14.53 -10.79
C THR A 193 -18.21 -14.13 -10.17
N ALA A 194 -18.58 -14.79 -9.06
CA ALA A 194 -19.79 -14.45 -8.34
C ALA A 194 -19.78 -13.00 -7.82
N LEU A 195 -18.61 -12.53 -7.35
CA LEU A 195 -18.45 -11.15 -6.90
C LEU A 195 -18.70 -10.15 -8.04
N TRP A 196 -18.08 -10.36 -9.20
CA TRP A 196 -18.31 -9.48 -10.36
C TRP A 196 -19.78 -9.44 -10.75
N LYS A 197 -20.45 -10.60 -10.85
CA LYS A 197 -21.87 -10.66 -11.22
C LYS A 197 -22.80 -9.94 -10.24
N ILE A 198 -22.41 -9.83 -8.97
CA ILE A 198 -23.18 -9.06 -7.99
C ILE A 198 -22.98 -7.56 -8.19
N LEU A 199 -21.78 -7.14 -8.62
CA LEU A 199 -21.37 -5.74 -8.69
C LEU A 199 -21.44 -5.14 -10.11
N GLU A 200 -21.75 -5.96 -11.12
CA GLU A 200 -21.86 -5.54 -12.51
C GLU A 200 -22.93 -4.46 -12.68
N GLY A 201 -22.59 -3.36 -13.35
CA GLY A 201 -23.48 -2.22 -13.56
C GLY A 201 -23.67 -1.30 -12.34
N MET A 202 -23.07 -1.60 -11.19
CA MET A 202 -23.06 -0.71 -10.03
C MET A 202 -21.96 0.34 -10.17
N ALA A 203 -22.21 1.54 -9.63
CA ALA A 203 -21.15 2.52 -9.41
C ALA A 203 -20.19 1.98 -8.35
N LYS A 204 -18.89 2.24 -8.53
CA LYS A 204 -17.84 1.67 -7.68
C LYS A 204 -16.93 2.77 -7.18
N VAL A 205 -16.60 2.72 -5.90
CA VAL A 205 -15.70 3.65 -5.21
C VAL A 205 -14.56 2.85 -4.61
N ASN A 206 -13.33 3.26 -4.89
CA ASN A 206 -12.14 2.66 -4.31
C ASN A 206 -11.47 3.65 -3.35
N GLY A 207 -11.47 3.30 -2.06
CA GLY A 207 -10.71 3.99 -1.01
C GLY A 207 -9.55 3.17 -0.46
N ALA A 208 -9.17 2.07 -1.12
CA ALA A 208 -8.18 1.12 -0.64
C ALA A 208 -6.88 1.17 -1.46
N LEU A 209 -6.31 2.37 -1.68
CA LEU A 209 -5.01 2.53 -2.35
C LEU A 209 -3.91 1.62 -1.76
N PRO A 210 -3.79 1.45 -0.42
CA PRO A 210 -2.78 0.56 0.15
C PRO A 210 -2.90 -0.88 -0.32
N CYS A 211 -4.06 -1.31 -0.82
CA CYS A 211 -4.29 -2.66 -1.33
C CYS A 211 -3.99 -2.79 -2.83
N CYS A 212 -3.92 -1.69 -3.58
CA CYS A 212 -3.80 -1.69 -5.05
C CYS A 212 -2.48 -2.26 -5.60
N HIS A 213 -1.47 -2.48 -4.74
CA HIS A 213 -0.25 -3.20 -5.11
C HIS A 213 -0.46 -4.72 -5.28
N ARG A 214 -1.67 -5.24 -5.00
CA ARG A 214 -2.03 -6.65 -5.13
C ARG A 214 -3.02 -6.87 -6.26
N ASP A 215 -2.86 -7.98 -6.95
CA ASP A 215 -3.83 -8.48 -7.91
C ASP A 215 -4.92 -9.33 -7.21
N ASN A 216 -5.82 -8.65 -6.50
CA ASN A 216 -6.92 -9.28 -5.76
C ASN A 216 -8.26 -9.15 -6.49
N LEU A 217 -9.12 -10.15 -6.36
CA LEU A 217 -10.44 -10.14 -7.02
C LEU A 217 -11.29 -8.94 -6.59
N SER A 218 -11.25 -8.55 -5.31
CA SER A 218 -11.99 -7.40 -4.78
C SER A 218 -11.50 -6.03 -5.27
N LEU A 219 -10.35 -6.00 -5.97
CA LEU A 219 -9.79 -4.82 -6.63
C LEU A 219 -9.97 -4.88 -8.14
N ARG A 220 -9.96 -6.09 -8.72
CA ARG A 220 -10.21 -6.25 -10.17
C ARG A 220 -11.61 -5.81 -10.59
N VAL A 221 -12.58 -5.84 -9.68
CA VAL A 221 -13.95 -5.39 -9.97
C VAL A 221 -14.03 -3.92 -10.43
N PHE A 222 -12.97 -3.14 -10.23
CA PHE A 222 -12.86 -1.76 -10.71
C PHE A 222 -12.38 -1.64 -12.17
N SER A 223 -12.05 -2.73 -12.85
CA SER A 223 -11.52 -2.68 -14.22
C SER A 223 -12.52 -2.18 -15.27
N ASP A 224 -13.81 -2.12 -14.93
CA ASP A 224 -14.87 -1.53 -15.77
C ASP A 224 -15.16 -0.05 -15.40
N GLY A 225 -14.36 0.54 -14.51
CA GLY A 225 -14.47 1.93 -14.07
C GLY A 225 -14.76 2.08 -12.57
N CYS A 226 -14.22 3.14 -11.97
CA CYS A 226 -14.47 3.49 -10.58
C CYS A 226 -14.22 4.97 -10.30
N PHE A 227 -14.80 5.45 -9.21
CA PHE A 227 -14.42 6.71 -8.56
C PHE A 227 -13.40 6.42 -7.45
N CYS A 228 -12.53 7.39 -7.19
CA CYS A 228 -11.61 7.38 -6.07
C CYS A 228 -12.12 8.35 -4.99
N ASN A 229 -11.98 7.99 -3.72
CA ASN A 229 -12.25 8.94 -2.64
C ASN A 229 -11.08 9.92 -2.48
N ASP A 230 -11.33 11.04 -1.78
CA ASP A 230 -10.34 12.11 -1.58
C ASP A 230 -9.04 11.60 -0.94
N PHE A 231 -9.12 10.61 -0.05
CA PHE A 231 -7.94 10.02 0.59
C PHE A 231 -7.09 9.21 -0.38
N PHE A 232 -7.72 8.46 -1.28
CA PHE A 232 -7.03 7.73 -2.35
C PHE A 232 -6.32 8.71 -3.28
N ILE A 233 -7.02 9.77 -3.71
CA ILE A 233 -6.50 10.79 -4.62
C ILE A 233 -5.30 11.48 -3.97
N ARG A 234 -5.48 12.01 -2.77
CA ARG A 234 -4.42 12.71 -2.03
C ARG A 234 -3.21 11.82 -1.76
N GLU A 235 -3.41 10.57 -1.34
CA GLU A 235 -2.30 9.63 -1.11
C GLU A 235 -1.54 9.34 -2.42
N LEU A 236 -2.25 9.22 -3.55
CA LEU A 236 -1.61 9.05 -4.85
C LEU A 236 -0.89 10.32 -5.33
N GLU A 237 -1.46 11.48 -5.11
CA GLU A 237 -0.85 12.78 -5.43
C GLU A 237 0.43 12.99 -4.63
N ASP A 238 0.40 12.78 -3.32
CA ASP A 238 1.56 12.90 -2.42
C ASP A 238 2.69 11.97 -2.89
N ILE A 239 2.36 10.72 -3.22
CA ILE A 239 3.32 9.75 -3.77
C ILE A 239 3.85 10.23 -5.13
N THR A 240 2.98 10.67 -6.03
CA THR A 240 3.38 11.06 -7.38
C THR A 240 4.22 12.32 -7.38
N HIS A 241 3.95 13.27 -6.49
CA HIS A 241 4.75 14.47 -6.28
C HIS A 241 6.12 14.12 -5.68
N LEU A 242 6.15 13.25 -4.67
CA LEU A 242 7.40 12.78 -4.07
C LEU A 242 8.31 12.12 -5.11
N TYR A 243 7.74 11.30 -6.00
CA TYR A 243 8.46 10.69 -7.11
C TYR A 243 8.57 11.62 -8.34
N GLY A 244 7.90 12.77 -8.38
CA GLY A 244 7.97 13.72 -9.49
C GLY A 244 9.36 14.32 -9.72
N ILE A 245 9.49 15.02 -10.86
CA ILE A 245 10.65 15.86 -11.20
C ILE A 245 10.49 17.16 -10.43
N ASP A 246 10.77 17.11 -9.14
CA ASP A 246 10.85 18.30 -8.29
C ASP A 246 12.32 18.60 -8.03
N GLU A 247 12.71 19.86 -8.20
CA GLU A 247 14.08 20.33 -8.01
C GLU A 247 14.35 20.48 -6.50
N GLY A 248 15.24 19.65 -5.95
CA GLY A 248 15.68 19.75 -4.56
C GLY A 248 16.27 18.45 -4.03
N LEU A 249 17.07 18.54 -2.96
CA LEU A 249 17.58 17.37 -2.25
C LEU A 249 16.41 16.64 -1.56
N LYS A 250 16.20 15.37 -1.88
CA LYS A 250 15.16 14.53 -1.26
C LYS A 250 15.77 13.62 -0.20
N VAL A 251 15.35 13.78 1.04
CA VAL A 251 15.77 12.93 2.17
C VAL A 251 14.72 11.85 2.43
N TRP A 252 15.13 10.58 2.33
CA TRP A 252 14.24 9.44 2.50
C TRP A 252 14.48 8.77 3.86
N GLY A 253 13.49 8.89 4.75
CA GLY A 253 13.45 8.18 6.02
C GLY A 253 13.02 6.73 5.84
N ILE A 254 13.94 5.77 6.01
CA ILE A 254 13.62 4.33 5.85
C ILE A 254 13.66 3.60 7.18
N ALA A 255 12.58 2.88 7.45
CA ALA A 255 12.24 2.34 8.76
C ALA A 255 11.67 0.91 8.70
N GLY A 256 11.78 0.19 9.83
CA GLY A 256 11.24 -1.17 10.02
C GLY A 256 12.24 -2.32 9.84
N ALA A 257 11.72 -3.54 10.00
CA ALA A 257 12.51 -4.78 10.09
C ALA A 257 12.34 -5.75 8.91
N LYS A 258 11.35 -5.53 8.03
CA LYS A 258 11.04 -6.47 6.94
C LYS A 258 12.11 -6.39 5.85
N THR A 259 12.51 -7.53 5.29
CA THR A 259 13.46 -7.60 4.15
C THR A 259 12.98 -6.79 2.94
N SER A 260 11.67 -6.64 2.75
CA SER A 260 11.08 -5.81 1.70
C SER A 260 11.32 -4.31 1.89
N LYS A 261 11.71 -3.85 3.08
CA LYS A 261 12.11 -2.45 3.29
C LYS A 261 13.46 -2.13 2.65
N LEU A 262 14.31 -3.14 2.42
CA LEU A 262 15.51 -3.00 1.59
C LEU A 262 15.14 -2.64 0.15
N ASP A 263 14.04 -3.19 -0.36
CA ASP A 263 13.55 -2.89 -1.71
C ASP A 263 13.19 -1.41 -1.87
N ALA A 264 12.71 -0.75 -0.82
CA ALA A 264 12.40 0.68 -0.87
C ALA A 264 13.63 1.56 -1.14
N ILE A 265 14.82 1.13 -0.67
CA ILE A 265 16.09 1.81 -0.95
C ILE A 265 16.46 1.64 -2.43
N PHE A 266 16.19 0.46 -3.00
CA PHE A 266 16.47 0.18 -4.41
C PHE A 266 15.54 0.97 -5.38
N VAL A 267 14.32 1.32 -4.96
CA VAL A 267 13.40 2.17 -5.77
C VAL A 267 13.96 3.58 -5.95
N THR A 268 14.73 4.07 -4.98
CA THR A 268 15.17 5.45 -4.93
C THR A 268 16.51 5.69 -5.64
N GLU A 269 17.23 4.65 -6.06
CA GLU A 269 18.64 4.71 -6.50
C GLU A 269 18.92 5.41 -7.83
N ASN A 270 17.93 5.59 -8.69
CA ASN A 270 18.12 6.28 -9.97
C ASN A 270 17.87 7.79 -9.86
N ARG A 271 18.05 8.35 -8.66
CA ARG A 271 17.79 9.76 -8.34
C ARG A 271 19.08 10.41 -7.84
N GLU A 272 19.58 11.37 -8.60
CA GLU A 272 20.83 12.08 -8.32
C GLU A 272 20.74 12.97 -7.05
N ASP A 273 19.53 13.16 -6.53
CA ASP A 273 19.14 14.01 -5.41
C ASP A 273 18.91 13.26 -4.08
N LEU A 274 19.44 12.03 -3.93
CA LEU A 274 19.08 11.13 -2.84
C LEU A 274 20.02 11.15 -1.62
N MET A 275 19.48 11.48 -0.45
CA MET A 275 20.05 11.11 0.85
C MET A 275 19.09 10.16 1.60
N VAL A 276 19.57 9.00 2.02
CA VAL A 276 18.78 8.05 2.84
C VAL A 276 19.10 8.28 4.31
N ALA A 277 18.10 8.74 5.06
CA ALA A 277 18.16 8.84 6.51
C ALA A 277 17.57 7.56 7.11
N LEU A 278 18.36 6.84 7.90
CA LEU A 278 17.91 5.61 8.54
C LEU A 278 17.20 5.94 9.86
N THR A 279 16.04 6.60 9.75
CA THR A 279 15.36 7.27 10.89
C THR A 279 14.50 6.34 11.75
N GLY A 280 14.11 5.15 11.29
CA GLY A 280 13.11 4.35 12.03
C GLY A 280 13.25 2.83 11.93
N GLY A 281 14.41 2.33 11.53
CA GLY A 281 14.63 0.90 11.31
C GLY A 281 15.77 0.37 12.16
N PRO A 282 15.58 0.14 13.47
CA PRO A 282 16.67 -0.28 14.33
C PRO A 282 17.35 -1.56 13.79
N ILE A 283 16.53 -2.45 13.22
CA ILE A 283 17.00 -3.74 12.73
C ILE A 283 17.76 -3.64 11.41
N PHE A 284 17.42 -2.66 10.55
CA PHE A 284 18.09 -2.50 9.27
C PHE A 284 19.49 -1.91 9.42
N ILE A 285 19.65 -0.91 10.29
CA ILE A 285 20.95 -0.33 10.62
C ILE A 285 21.86 -1.41 11.21
N LEU A 286 21.33 -2.21 12.15
CA LEU A 286 22.02 -3.37 12.68
C LEU A 286 22.42 -4.39 11.59
N LEU A 287 21.56 -4.65 10.60
CA LEU A 287 21.85 -5.58 9.51
C LEU A 287 23.03 -5.09 8.66
N LEU A 288 23.06 -3.81 8.28
CA LEU A 288 24.19 -3.22 7.56
C LEU A 288 25.48 -3.31 8.41
N TRP A 289 25.40 -3.05 9.71
CA TRP A 289 26.55 -3.14 10.62
C TRP A 289 27.04 -4.57 10.83
N ALA A 290 26.14 -5.55 10.92
CA ALA A 290 26.52 -6.95 11.03
C ALA A 290 27.35 -7.43 9.83
N LEU A 291 27.08 -6.86 8.65
CA LEU A 291 27.70 -7.25 7.38
C LEU A 291 28.88 -6.36 6.99
N ILE A 292 29.27 -5.43 7.86
CA ILE A 292 30.23 -4.39 7.52
C ILE A 292 31.65 -4.90 7.25
N LYS A 293 32.04 -6.02 7.86
CA LYS A 293 33.35 -6.65 7.61
C LYS A 293 33.48 -7.17 6.18
N GLU A 294 32.36 -7.28 5.47
CA GLU A 294 32.31 -7.64 4.07
C GLU A 294 32.46 -6.40 3.14
N GLY A 295 32.41 -5.18 3.70
CA GLY A 295 32.67 -3.91 3.01
C GLY A 295 34.03 -3.28 3.39
N SER A 296 34.77 -2.82 2.38
CA SER A 296 36.17 -2.38 2.53
C SER A 296 36.34 -1.02 3.20
N THR A 297 35.34 -0.13 3.07
CA THR A 297 35.42 1.29 3.43
C THR A 297 34.52 1.61 4.61
N LEU A 298 33.32 1.04 4.67
CA LEU A 298 32.37 1.25 5.78
C LEU A 298 32.91 0.74 7.12
N SER A 299 33.72 -0.33 7.09
CA SER A 299 34.37 -0.94 8.28
C SER A 299 35.28 0.00 9.06
N ARG A 300 35.67 1.15 8.50
CA ARG A 300 36.47 2.19 9.18
C ARG A 300 35.63 3.18 9.99
N THR A 301 34.34 3.28 9.70
CA THR A 301 33.43 4.32 10.23
C THR A 301 32.50 3.82 11.33
N LEU A 302 32.27 2.52 11.42
CA LEU A 302 31.27 1.92 12.30
C LEU A 302 31.93 0.84 13.17
N PRO A 303 31.35 0.49 14.34
CA PRO A 303 31.94 -0.48 15.26
C PRO A 303 32.13 -1.86 14.62
N GLY A 304 33.28 -2.50 14.90
CA GLY A 304 33.62 -3.83 14.38
C GLY A 304 32.85 -5.00 15.01
N ASN A 305 31.96 -4.73 15.97
CA ASN A 305 31.16 -5.70 16.70
C ASN A 305 29.81 -5.08 17.10
N ILE A 306 28.72 -5.80 16.88
CA ILE A 306 27.38 -5.41 17.34
C ILE A 306 26.94 -6.15 18.61
N GLY A 307 27.77 -7.03 19.15
CA GLY A 307 27.43 -7.83 20.35
C GLY A 307 26.54 -9.04 20.04
N LYS A 308 26.42 -9.94 21.01
CA LYS A 308 25.65 -11.19 20.85
C LYS A 308 24.15 -10.92 20.77
N ALA A 309 23.61 -10.11 21.67
CA ALA A 309 22.17 -9.83 21.74
C ALA A 309 21.61 -9.29 20.41
N ASN A 310 22.38 -8.44 19.71
CA ASN A 310 21.97 -7.90 18.41
C ASN A 310 22.11 -8.90 17.25
N ARG A 311 23.09 -9.80 17.30
CA ARG A 311 23.17 -10.93 16.33
C ARG A 311 21.97 -11.85 16.48
N ASP A 312 21.67 -12.27 17.71
CA ASP A 312 20.53 -13.13 18.02
C ASP A 312 19.21 -12.46 17.57
N LEU A 313 19.09 -11.14 17.74
CA LEU A 313 17.95 -10.36 17.22
C LEU A 313 17.83 -10.45 15.69
N LEU A 314 18.92 -10.21 14.95
CA LEU A 314 18.91 -10.31 13.48
C LEU A 314 18.56 -11.71 13.00
N GLU A 315 19.11 -12.75 13.63
CA GLU A 315 18.80 -14.15 13.33
C GLU A 315 17.32 -14.44 13.58
N SER A 316 16.76 -13.98 14.70
CA SER A 316 15.34 -14.19 15.01
C SER A 316 14.40 -13.57 13.94
N LEU A 317 14.76 -12.40 13.43
CA LEU A 317 13.94 -11.63 12.49
C LEU A 317 14.07 -12.11 11.05
N TYR A 318 15.27 -12.55 10.67
CA TYR A 318 15.60 -12.92 9.30
C TYR A 318 15.83 -14.41 9.09
N SER A 319 15.73 -15.28 10.10
CA SER A 319 16.01 -16.73 10.02
C SER A 319 15.50 -17.43 8.75
N LYS A 320 14.26 -17.12 8.32
CA LYS A 320 13.64 -17.72 7.11
C LYS A 320 14.08 -17.09 5.79
N GLU A 321 14.61 -15.87 5.82
CA GLU A 321 15.02 -15.09 4.64
C GLU A 321 16.46 -14.58 4.74
N TRP A 322 17.32 -15.21 5.56
CA TRP A 322 18.63 -14.69 5.92
C TRP A 322 19.52 -14.46 4.70
N ASP A 323 19.62 -15.45 3.82
CA ASP A 323 20.45 -15.34 2.60
C ASP A 323 19.98 -14.21 1.70
N LYS A 324 18.66 -14.02 1.59
CA LYS A 324 18.04 -12.94 0.81
C LYS A 324 18.29 -11.57 1.45
N ALA A 325 18.12 -11.47 2.77
CA ALA A 325 18.36 -10.24 3.54
C ALA A 325 19.85 -9.84 3.44
N ARG A 326 20.75 -10.80 3.66
CA ARG A 326 22.20 -10.64 3.56
C ARG A 326 22.61 -10.20 2.16
N LYS A 327 22.18 -10.91 1.11
CA LYS A 327 22.52 -10.54 -0.28
C LYS A 327 22.10 -9.10 -0.62
N LYS A 328 20.89 -8.69 -0.22
CA LYS A 328 20.39 -7.33 -0.46
C LYS A 328 21.18 -6.29 0.33
N ALA A 329 21.44 -6.54 1.60
CA ALA A 329 22.21 -5.63 2.44
C ALA A 329 23.66 -5.46 1.94
N LEU A 330 24.30 -6.54 1.46
CA LEU A 330 25.63 -6.48 0.84
C LEU A 330 25.63 -5.66 -0.46
N ASN A 331 24.64 -5.86 -1.33
CA ASN A 331 24.53 -5.03 -2.54
C ASN A 331 24.36 -3.55 -2.21
N LEU A 332 23.66 -3.23 -1.12
CA LEU A 332 23.54 -1.86 -0.66
C LEU A 332 24.85 -1.32 -0.08
N VAL A 333 25.60 -2.12 0.68
CA VAL A 333 26.96 -1.78 1.13
C VAL A 333 27.84 -1.40 -0.05
N GLU A 334 27.87 -2.22 -1.11
CA GLU A 334 28.63 -1.93 -2.34
C GLU A 334 28.24 -0.57 -2.95
N ARG A 335 26.95 -0.24 -2.96
CA ARG A 335 26.43 1.02 -3.53
C ARG A 335 26.72 2.25 -2.69
N ILE A 336 26.76 2.09 -1.37
CA ILE A 336 27.22 3.14 -0.44
C ILE A 336 28.72 3.38 -0.69
N GLU A 337 29.52 2.31 -0.82
CA GLU A 337 30.96 2.42 -1.09
C GLU A 337 31.27 3.03 -2.47
N SER A 338 30.45 2.73 -3.48
CA SER A 338 30.56 3.35 -4.82
C SER A 338 29.97 4.76 -4.90
N GLN A 339 29.50 5.33 -3.78
CA GLN A 339 28.87 6.66 -3.69
C GLN A 339 27.64 6.83 -4.61
N THR A 340 27.01 5.73 -5.00
CA THR A 340 25.77 5.75 -5.78
C THR A 340 24.57 6.12 -4.89
N ILE A 341 24.70 5.94 -3.58
CA ILE A 341 23.70 6.34 -2.57
C ILE A 341 24.44 6.99 -1.40
N GLN A 342 23.92 8.12 -0.92
CA GLN A 342 24.40 8.72 0.33
C GLN A 342 23.52 8.27 1.50
N VAL A 343 24.16 7.82 2.59
CA VAL A 343 23.47 7.32 3.80
C VAL A 343 23.94 8.10 5.01
N ILE A 344 22.99 8.59 5.80
CA ILE A 344 23.24 9.14 7.13
C ILE A 344 23.20 7.99 8.14
N PHE A 345 24.32 7.73 8.82
CA PHE A 345 24.39 6.76 9.90
C PHE A 345 24.08 7.43 11.25
N PRO A 346 23.44 6.71 12.19
CA PRO A 346 23.23 7.22 13.54
C PRO A 346 24.57 7.42 14.26
N ILE A 347 24.63 8.43 15.12
CA ILE A 347 25.80 8.76 15.94
C ILE A 347 25.68 8.20 17.37
N ASP A 348 24.45 8.00 17.82
CA ASP A 348 24.09 7.43 19.11
C ASP A 348 22.86 6.52 18.99
N VAL A 349 22.71 5.64 19.97
CA VAL A 349 21.69 4.57 19.97
C VAL A 349 21.14 4.36 21.37
N ILE A 350 19.89 3.90 21.43
CA ILE A 350 19.25 3.41 22.64
C ILE A 350 19.39 1.89 22.66
N ILE A 351 19.99 1.37 23.73
CA ILE A 351 20.12 -0.07 23.98
C ILE A 351 19.42 -0.46 25.29
N ASP A 352 18.89 -1.68 25.33
CA ASP A 352 18.39 -2.35 26.52
C ASP A 352 19.56 -3.09 27.19
N ILE A 353 19.83 -2.74 28.44
CA ILE A 353 20.74 -3.45 29.33
C ILE A 353 19.90 -3.93 30.53
N ASP A 354 19.63 -5.23 30.57
CA ASP A 354 18.89 -5.88 31.68
C ASP A 354 17.54 -5.21 32.02
N GLY A 355 16.79 -4.79 31.00
CA GLY A 355 15.49 -4.13 31.14
C GLY A 355 15.56 -2.61 31.32
N THR A 356 16.75 -2.01 31.23
CA THR A 356 16.97 -0.57 31.35
C THR A 356 17.41 0.03 30.02
N GLU A 357 16.62 0.98 29.50
CA GLU A 357 16.96 1.74 28.30
C GLU A 357 18.10 2.73 28.60
N THR A 358 19.19 2.62 27.85
CA THR A 358 20.39 3.45 28.00
C THR A 358 20.80 4.03 26.66
N VAL A 359 21.04 5.35 26.61
CA VAL A 359 21.64 6.02 25.45
C VAL A 359 23.15 5.78 25.46
N VAL A 360 23.69 5.26 24.36
CA VAL A 360 25.13 5.03 24.20
C VAL A 360 25.63 5.58 22.86
N ASP A 361 26.92 5.91 22.82
CA ASP A 361 27.63 6.15 21.57
C ASP A 361 27.51 4.90 20.68
N LEU A 362 27.51 5.10 19.37
CA LEU A 362 27.42 3.99 18.43
C LEU A 362 28.49 2.90 18.69
N LYS A 363 29.70 3.29 19.07
CA LYS A 363 30.81 2.36 19.34
C LYS A 363 30.52 1.33 20.45
N ASP A 364 29.55 1.64 21.31
CA ASP A 364 29.21 0.89 22.52
C ASP A 364 27.91 0.06 22.35
N ILE A 365 27.43 -0.09 21.11
CA ILE A 365 26.21 -0.83 20.80
C ILE A 365 26.26 -2.31 21.22
N ASP A 366 27.46 -2.88 21.38
CA ASP A 366 27.64 -4.28 21.77
C ASP A 366 27.38 -4.55 23.25
N LYS A 367 27.16 -3.51 24.06
CA LYS A 367 26.86 -3.60 25.50
C LYS A 367 25.42 -4.01 25.82
N GLY A 368 24.51 -3.98 24.84
CA GLY A 368 23.09 -4.28 25.06
C GLY A 368 22.34 -4.59 23.78
N ARG A 369 21.03 -4.80 23.91
CA ARG A 369 20.15 -5.04 22.76
C ARG A 369 19.65 -3.72 22.20
N PHE A 370 19.89 -3.44 20.94
CA PHE A 370 19.41 -2.23 20.29
C PHE A 370 17.88 -2.14 20.28
N ILE A 371 17.40 -0.94 20.59
CA ILE A 371 15.97 -0.60 20.62
C ILE A 371 15.66 0.40 19.52
N SER A 372 16.37 1.54 19.49
CA SER A 372 16.08 2.68 18.62
C SER A 372 17.29 3.59 18.46
N VAL A 373 17.27 4.49 17.47
CA VAL A 373 18.25 5.58 17.34
C VAL A 373 18.20 6.52 18.55
N GLY A 374 19.35 7.09 18.90
CA GLY A 374 19.48 8.00 20.05
C GLY A 374 19.04 9.44 19.75
N PRO A 375 18.89 10.27 20.80
CA PRO A 375 18.41 11.63 20.68
C PRO A 375 19.33 12.57 19.88
N ASN A 376 20.65 12.35 19.88
CA ASN A 376 21.56 13.19 19.09
C ASN A 376 21.43 12.88 17.60
N THR A 377 21.25 11.61 17.25
CA THR A 377 20.91 11.19 15.88
C THR A 377 19.60 11.83 15.43
N MET A 378 18.57 11.84 16.30
CA MET A 378 17.29 12.50 16.00
C MET A 378 17.41 14.02 15.81
N THR A 379 18.40 14.66 16.44
CA THR A 379 18.66 16.10 16.29
C THR A 379 19.47 16.43 15.03
N MET A 380 20.32 15.51 14.59
CA MET A 380 21.12 15.65 13.38
C MET A 380 20.28 15.55 12.10
N MET A 381 19.20 14.77 12.15
CA MET A 381 18.24 14.56 11.06
C MET A 381 17.20 15.68 11.08
#